data_AF-A0A081C8I9-F1
#
_entry.id   AF-A0A081C8I9-F1
#
_cell.length_a   1.000
_cell.length_b   1.000
_cell.length_c   1.000
_cell.angle_alpha   90.00
_cell.angle_beta   90.00
_cell.angle_gamma   90.00
#
_symmetry.space_group_name_H-M   'P 1'
#
loop_
_entity.id
_entity.type
_entity.pdbx_description
1 polymer ?
#
loop_
_entity_poly.entity_id
_entity_poly.type
_entity_poly.pdbx_seq_one_letter_code
_entity_poly.pdbx_strand_id
1 'polypeptide(L)'
;MYPRLLLLRELLCEEGVLFLQIGDEEVANIRLLLDEIFGESNYRNSIIVRRGTKNVQSQFDTIDSLSVGHDTILMYSKSPGTRFPKLQHELEKEEAGKWDTFWRGTDRPTMRYELFGIIPEKGQWRWSEERGKKAAANYQNYLRHYNDRMSLDEYYSYALTSRGEKLSFVRFGPDNNVQYYVPPRAYKLMSNVWMDVRTRGTFMNYPTEKHIELLERIIKWITSPKNNDYILDSFAGSGSTGHAVMNLNKKDDGNRHFILIEMEAQVCQTITAKRQKMVISGDSSQSPKIEALGGGFRYFELGDTLFTSDGRIRAQIAFEELARHVFFCETNTPLPESELEKTPLLGIYNDVAVYLLYNGILQDKTPNGGNALTRAVLQTLPYHAGAKVIYGTSCRLSPHTLKEQNIIFRQIPYEVKVS
;
A
#
# COMPACT_ATOMS: atom_id res chain seq x y z
N MET A 1 4.64 -15.71 -10.72
CA MET A 1 4.11 -14.66 -9.82
C MET A 1 3.87 -15.14 -8.39
N TYR A 2 3.37 -16.35 -8.18
CA TYR A 2 3.01 -16.93 -6.87
C TYR A 2 3.94 -16.58 -5.69
N PRO A 3 5.25 -16.93 -5.67
CA PRO A 3 6.08 -16.71 -4.49
C PRO A 3 6.26 -15.23 -4.13
N ARG A 4 6.22 -14.34 -5.14
CA ARG A 4 6.30 -12.89 -4.92
C ARG A 4 5.03 -12.38 -4.23
N LEU A 5 3.86 -12.79 -4.71
CA LEU A 5 2.57 -12.37 -4.14
C LEU A 5 2.38 -12.90 -2.72
N LEU A 6 2.85 -14.12 -2.44
CA LEU A 6 2.84 -14.68 -1.09
C LEU A 6 3.67 -13.82 -0.12
N LEU A 7 4.91 -13.48 -0.50
CA LEU A 7 5.77 -12.62 0.29
C LEU A 7 5.18 -11.20 0.45
N LEU A 8 4.62 -10.63 -0.61
CA LEU A 8 3.97 -9.31 -0.52
C LEU A 8 2.80 -9.31 0.47
N ARG A 9 2.03 -10.39 0.55
CA ARG A 9 0.96 -10.55 1.55
C ARG A 9 1.51 -10.59 2.98
N GLU A 10 2.66 -11.24 3.19
CA GLU A 10 3.32 -11.30 4.51
C GLU A 10 3.79 -9.91 4.97
N LEU A 11 4.29 -9.10 4.04
CA LEU A 11 4.80 -7.74 4.32
C LEU A 11 3.70 -6.71 4.58
N LEU A 12 2.46 -6.95 4.13
CA LEU A 12 1.35 -6.03 4.39
C LEU A 12 0.99 -5.99 5.88
N CYS A 13 0.66 -4.80 6.39
CA CYS A 13 -0.01 -4.68 7.69
C CYS A 13 -1.45 -5.22 7.60
N GLU A 14 -2.11 -5.42 8.75
CA GLU A 14 -3.49 -5.96 8.80
C GLU A 14 -4.52 -5.14 8.01
N GLU A 15 -4.35 -3.82 7.97
CA GLU A 15 -5.19 -2.92 7.18
C GLU A 15 -4.62 -2.64 5.77
N GLY A 16 -3.51 -3.30 5.43
CA GLY A 16 -2.77 -3.12 4.19
C GLY A 16 -3.56 -3.55 2.96
N VAL A 17 -3.27 -2.88 1.84
CA VAL A 17 -3.99 -3.05 0.57
C VAL A 17 -3.00 -3.28 -0.56
N LEU A 18 -3.27 -4.30 -1.36
CA LEU A 18 -2.59 -4.56 -2.63
C LEU A 18 -3.39 -3.96 -3.78
N PHE A 19 -2.70 -3.20 -4.64
CA PHE A 19 -3.19 -2.80 -5.95
C PHE A 19 -2.31 -3.46 -7.02
N LEU A 20 -2.92 -4.24 -7.92
CA LEU A 20 -2.21 -4.92 -9.01
C LEU A 20 -2.85 -4.53 -10.35
N GLN A 21 -2.12 -3.76 -11.16
CA GLN A 21 -2.53 -3.45 -12.52
C GLN A 21 -2.14 -4.59 -13.48
N ILE A 22 -3.08 -5.01 -14.32
CA ILE A 22 -2.91 -6.06 -15.31
C ILE A 22 -3.72 -5.74 -16.58
N GLY A 23 -3.23 -6.20 -17.72
CA GLY A 23 -4.01 -6.19 -18.97
C GLY A 23 -5.09 -7.28 -18.98
N ASP A 24 -5.91 -7.27 -20.02
CA ASP A 24 -7.03 -8.20 -20.19
C ASP A 24 -6.54 -9.65 -20.40
N GLU A 25 -5.34 -9.81 -20.97
CA GLU A 25 -4.73 -11.09 -21.30
C GLU A 25 -4.51 -12.02 -20.11
N GLU A 26 -4.28 -11.49 -18.91
CA GLU A 26 -3.90 -12.27 -17.72
C GLU A 26 -4.78 -11.99 -16.51
N VAL A 27 -5.80 -11.12 -16.64
CA VAL A 27 -6.64 -10.70 -15.52
C VAL A 27 -7.35 -11.87 -14.83
N ALA A 28 -7.81 -12.86 -15.59
CA ALA A 28 -8.47 -14.04 -15.05
C ALA A 28 -7.49 -14.93 -14.25
N ASN A 29 -6.30 -15.19 -14.80
CA ASN A 29 -5.30 -16.05 -14.17
C ASN A 29 -4.75 -15.42 -12.89
N ILE A 30 -4.40 -14.13 -12.93
CA ILE A 30 -3.86 -13.42 -11.77
C ILE A 30 -4.91 -13.26 -10.67
N ARG A 31 -6.19 -13.13 -11.04
CA ARG A 31 -7.31 -13.07 -10.10
C ARG A 31 -7.43 -14.36 -9.29
N LEU A 32 -7.42 -15.52 -9.94
CA LEU A 32 -7.47 -16.82 -9.27
C LEU A 32 -6.28 -17.01 -8.32
N LEU A 33 -5.10 -16.60 -8.75
CA LEU A 33 -3.89 -16.64 -7.94
C LEU A 33 -3.98 -15.74 -6.69
N LEU A 34 -4.54 -14.53 -6.84
CA LEU A 34 -4.77 -13.63 -5.70
C LEU A 34 -5.85 -14.18 -4.76
N ASP A 35 -6.90 -14.80 -5.27
CA ASP A 35 -7.92 -15.45 -4.44
C ASP A 35 -7.34 -16.61 -3.61
N GLU A 36 -6.40 -17.39 -4.17
CA GLU A 36 -5.71 -18.45 -3.43
C GLU A 36 -4.82 -17.86 -2.30
N ILE A 37 -4.06 -16.81 -2.61
CA ILE A 37 -3.06 -16.25 -1.68
C ILE A 37 -3.72 -15.37 -0.61
N PHE A 38 -4.61 -14.47 -1.00
CA PHE A 38 -5.27 -13.53 -0.10
C PHE A 38 -6.58 -14.07 0.48
N GLY A 39 -7.24 -15.02 -0.19
CA GLY A 39 -8.61 -15.42 0.11
C GLY A 39 -9.62 -14.57 -0.66
N GLU A 40 -10.65 -15.21 -1.21
CA GLU A 40 -11.70 -14.52 -1.99
C GLU A 40 -12.44 -13.43 -1.19
N SER A 41 -12.64 -13.65 0.12
CA SER A 41 -13.27 -12.67 1.02
C SER A 41 -12.49 -11.36 1.20
N ASN A 42 -11.21 -11.36 0.81
CA ASN A 42 -10.32 -10.22 0.84
C ASN A 42 -10.28 -9.43 -0.46
N TYR A 43 -10.93 -9.91 -1.53
CA TYR A 43 -11.14 -9.15 -2.74
C TYR A 43 -12.04 -7.94 -2.48
N ARG A 44 -11.63 -6.77 -2.98
CA ARG A 44 -12.33 -5.50 -2.75
C ARG A 44 -12.98 -4.93 -3.98
N ASN A 45 -12.24 -4.88 -5.09
CA ASN A 45 -12.77 -4.38 -6.34
C ASN A 45 -11.85 -4.68 -7.52
N SER A 46 -12.42 -4.52 -8.71
CA SER A 46 -11.71 -4.49 -9.99
C SER A 46 -11.96 -3.12 -10.58
N ILE A 47 -10.90 -2.33 -10.67
CA ILE A 47 -10.95 -0.93 -11.10
C ILE A 47 -10.53 -0.85 -12.56
N ILE A 48 -11.39 -0.30 -13.41
CA ILE A 48 -11.14 -0.12 -14.83
C ILE A 48 -10.54 1.27 -15.05
N VAL A 49 -9.36 1.33 -15.67
CA VAL A 49 -8.64 2.60 -15.91
C VAL A 49 -8.38 2.79 -17.39
N ARG A 50 -8.55 4.02 -17.89
CA ARG A 50 -8.38 4.32 -19.31
C ARG A 50 -6.97 4.01 -19.81
N ARG A 51 -6.90 3.15 -20.82
CA ARG A 51 -5.70 2.89 -21.61
C ARG A 51 -5.64 3.84 -22.79
N GLY A 52 -4.44 4.16 -23.25
CA GLY A 52 -4.27 4.84 -24.54
C GLY A 52 -4.60 3.88 -25.68
N THR A 53 -5.62 4.18 -26.48
CA THR A 53 -5.97 3.42 -27.68
C THR A 53 -5.34 4.07 -28.91
N LYS A 54 -4.61 3.27 -29.69
CA LYS A 54 -4.24 3.65 -31.06
C LYS A 54 -5.34 3.13 -31.98
N ASN A 55 -5.98 4.01 -32.74
CA ASN A 55 -7.06 3.63 -33.63
C ASN A 55 -6.52 3.04 -34.96
N VAL A 56 -5.61 2.07 -34.88
CA VAL A 56 -5.01 1.42 -36.07
C VAL A 56 -6.10 0.73 -36.89
N GLN A 57 -7.17 0.30 -36.22
CA GLN A 57 -8.35 -0.32 -36.81
C GLN A 57 -9.10 0.58 -37.81
N SER A 58 -8.95 1.91 -37.74
CA SER A 58 -9.63 2.83 -38.66
C SER A 58 -9.17 2.72 -40.11
N GLN A 59 -8.12 1.96 -40.38
CA GLN A 59 -7.55 1.75 -41.71
C GLN A 59 -8.14 0.52 -42.43
N PHE A 60 -8.99 -0.26 -41.75
CA PHE A 60 -9.56 -1.49 -42.28
C PHE A 60 -11.08 -1.36 -42.42
N ASP A 61 -11.65 -1.96 -43.47
CA ASP A 61 -13.10 -1.98 -43.69
C ASP A 61 -13.84 -2.84 -42.67
N THR A 62 -13.17 -3.85 -42.10
CA THR A 62 -13.70 -4.76 -41.08
C THR A 62 -12.65 -5.02 -40.00
N ILE A 63 -13.10 -5.45 -38.82
CA ILE A 63 -12.25 -5.75 -37.65
C ILE A 63 -12.62 -7.11 -37.05
N ASP A 64 -11.62 -7.84 -36.57
CA ASP A 64 -11.82 -9.15 -35.91
C ASP A 64 -12.24 -9.01 -34.43
N SER A 65 -11.91 -7.88 -33.79
CA SER A 65 -12.24 -7.58 -32.39
C SER A 65 -12.16 -6.09 -32.09
N LEU A 66 -12.75 -5.65 -30.98
CA LEU A 66 -12.64 -4.26 -30.51
C LEU A 66 -11.25 -3.98 -29.91
N SER A 67 -10.76 -2.77 -30.11
CA SER A 67 -9.54 -2.29 -29.45
C SER A 67 -9.70 -2.26 -27.92
N VAL A 68 -8.75 -2.83 -27.19
CA VAL A 68 -8.73 -2.81 -25.72
C VAL A 68 -8.52 -1.38 -25.21
N GLY A 69 -9.57 -0.83 -24.60
CA GLY A 69 -9.63 0.58 -24.15
C GLY A 69 -9.24 0.83 -22.70
N HIS A 70 -8.94 -0.22 -21.94
CA HIS A 70 -8.66 -0.11 -20.50
C HIS A 70 -7.63 -1.13 -20.03
N ASP A 71 -7.06 -0.86 -18.86
CA ASP A 71 -6.41 -1.87 -18.04
C ASP A 71 -7.24 -2.08 -16.76
N THR A 72 -7.02 -3.21 -16.09
CA THR A 72 -7.69 -3.57 -14.84
C THR A 72 -6.73 -3.43 -13.67
N ILE A 73 -7.17 -2.81 -12.58
CA ILE A 73 -6.45 -2.79 -11.30
C ILE A 73 -7.25 -3.62 -10.30
N LEU A 74 -6.71 -4.77 -9.92
CA LEU A 74 -7.27 -5.61 -8.87
C LEU A 74 -6.89 -5.03 -7.51
N MET A 75 -7.87 -4.94 -6.62
CA MET A 75 -7.72 -4.43 -5.26
C MET A 75 -8.04 -5.53 -4.24
N TYR A 76 -7.08 -5.84 -3.38
CA TYR A 76 -7.21 -6.78 -2.27
C TYR A 76 -6.76 -6.12 -0.98
N SER A 77 -7.37 -6.47 0.15
CA SER A 77 -6.81 -6.15 1.47
C SER A 77 -6.21 -7.39 2.12
N LYS A 78 -5.38 -7.19 3.15
CA LYS A 78 -4.90 -8.33 3.96
C LYS A 78 -6.02 -8.99 4.77
N SER A 79 -6.94 -8.19 5.33
CA SER A 79 -8.00 -8.66 6.22
C SER A 79 -9.41 -8.26 5.77
N PRO A 80 -10.44 -9.12 5.94
CA PRO A 80 -11.76 -8.91 5.33
C PRO A 80 -12.54 -7.78 6.00
N GLY A 81 -12.16 -7.39 7.21
CA GLY A 81 -12.72 -6.26 7.96
C GLY A 81 -12.23 -4.88 7.54
N THR A 82 -11.18 -4.77 6.71
CA THR A 82 -10.60 -3.47 6.31
C THR A 82 -11.67 -2.56 5.70
N ARG A 83 -11.75 -1.33 6.21
CA ARG A 83 -12.66 -0.29 5.71
C ARG A 83 -11.86 0.79 5.00
N PHE A 84 -12.41 1.32 3.91
CA PHE A 84 -11.77 2.37 3.11
C PHE A 84 -12.48 3.71 3.31
N PRO A 85 -11.75 4.83 3.32
CA PRO A 85 -12.36 6.14 3.21
C PRO A 85 -13.13 6.25 1.88
N LYS A 86 -14.13 7.13 1.84
CA LYS A 86 -14.91 7.36 0.63
C LYS A 86 -14.01 8.02 -0.42
N LEU A 87 -13.85 7.38 -1.58
CA LEU A 87 -13.17 8.01 -2.71
C LEU A 87 -14.08 9.08 -3.32
N GLN A 88 -13.62 10.33 -3.27
CA GLN A 88 -14.36 11.50 -3.71
C GLN A 88 -13.57 12.24 -4.79
N HIS A 89 -14.30 12.75 -5.77
CA HIS A 89 -13.81 13.70 -6.76
C HIS A 89 -14.45 15.05 -6.48
N GLU A 90 -13.63 16.06 -6.19
CA GLU A 90 -14.09 17.44 -6.02
C GLU A 90 -14.62 17.97 -7.35
N LEU A 91 -15.74 18.69 -7.31
CA LEU A 91 -16.32 19.31 -8.49
C LEU A 91 -15.72 20.71 -8.67
N GLU A 92 -15.37 21.07 -9.90
CA GLU A 92 -14.85 22.42 -10.23
C GLU A 92 -15.84 23.54 -9.86
N LYS A 93 -17.14 23.22 -9.88
CA LYS A 93 -18.21 24.10 -9.42
C LYS A 93 -19.14 23.29 -8.53
N GLU A 94 -19.51 23.87 -7.39
CA GLU A 94 -20.51 23.28 -6.52
C GLU A 94 -21.84 23.13 -7.29
N GLU A 95 -22.40 21.92 -7.25
CA GLU A 95 -23.76 21.71 -7.73
C GLU A 95 -24.72 22.28 -6.69
N ALA A 96 -25.52 23.26 -7.09
CA ALA A 96 -26.58 23.82 -6.25
C ALA A 96 -27.59 22.74 -5.84
N GLY A 97 -28.24 22.94 -4.69
CA GLY A 97 -29.27 22.04 -4.21
C GLY A 97 -30.45 22.00 -5.20
N LYS A 98 -31.06 20.82 -5.31
CA LYS A 98 -32.20 20.62 -6.21
C LYS A 98 -33.31 19.82 -5.56
N TRP A 99 -34.52 20.04 -6.04
CA TRP A 99 -35.67 19.22 -5.69
C TRP A 99 -35.78 18.05 -6.67
N ASP A 100 -36.03 16.87 -6.12
CA ASP A 100 -36.19 15.63 -6.90
C ASP A 100 -37.42 14.87 -6.39
N THR A 101 -37.95 13.98 -7.23
CA THR A 101 -39.19 13.24 -6.95
C THR A 101 -39.01 12.35 -5.72
N PHE A 102 -39.87 12.51 -4.70
CA PHE A 102 -39.81 11.75 -3.46
C PHE A 102 -40.35 10.32 -3.59
N TRP A 103 -41.21 10.10 -4.57
CA TRP A 103 -41.68 8.78 -4.97
C TRP A 103 -40.59 7.99 -5.71
N ARG A 104 -40.63 6.66 -5.62
CA ARG A 104 -39.84 5.75 -6.46
C ARG A 104 -40.62 4.48 -6.81
N GLY A 105 -40.26 3.85 -7.93
CA GLY A 105 -40.93 2.66 -8.44
C GLY A 105 -40.69 1.34 -7.68
N THR A 106 -39.75 1.31 -6.72
CA THR A 106 -39.59 0.14 -5.84
C THR A 106 -40.85 -0.09 -5.02
N ASP A 107 -41.21 -1.34 -4.75
CA ASP A 107 -42.43 -1.65 -4.03
C ASP A 107 -42.18 -2.18 -2.62
N ARG A 108 -42.35 -1.31 -1.61
CA ARG A 108 -42.32 -1.68 -0.20
C ARG A 108 -43.56 -1.11 0.47
N PRO A 109 -44.60 -1.92 0.75
CA PRO A 109 -45.86 -1.43 1.31
C PRO A 109 -45.70 -0.63 2.61
N THR A 110 -44.73 -0.98 3.46
CA THR A 110 -44.40 -0.26 4.70
C THR A 110 -43.91 1.17 4.51
N MET A 111 -43.60 1.55 3.27
CA MET A 111 -43.13 2.89 2.90
C MET A 111 -44.23 3.71 2.20
N ARG A 112 -45.48 3.23 2.24
CA ARG A 112 -46.67 3.93 1.78
C ARG A 112 -47.42 4.43 3.01
N TYR A 113 -47.28 5.71 3.29
CA TYR A 113 -47.95 6.38 4.40
C TYR A 113 -48.46 7.72 3.89
N GLU A 114 -49.38 8.32 4.64
CA GLU A 114 -49.93 9.62 4.26
C GLU A 114 -48.89 10.72 4.43
N LEU A 115 -48.64 11.45 3.35
CA LEU A 115 -47.81 12.65 3.36
C LEU A 115 -48.43 13.69 2.43
N PHE A 116 -48.74 14.88 2.97
CA PHE A 116 -49.48 15.93 2.27
C PHE A 116 -50.83 15.46 1.69
N GLY A 117 -51.53 14.58 2.39
CA GLY A 117 -52.81 14.00 1.93
C GLY A 117 -52.68 12.95 0.82
N ILE A 118 -51.45 12.55 0.47
CA ILE A 118 -51.18 11.56 -0.59
C ILE A 118 -50.66 10.27 0.03
N ILE A 119 -51.25 9.15 -0.39
CA ILE A 119 -50.76 7.79 -0.13
C ILE A 119 -50.48 7.15 -1.50
N PRO A 120 -49.25 6.73 -1.81
CA PRO A 120 -48.97 6.09 -3.09
C PRO A 120 -49.74 4.76 -3.24
N GLU A 121 -50.53 4.62 -4.31
CA GLU A 121 -51.21 3.36 -4.63
C GLU A 121 -50.23 2.27 -5.11
N LYS A 122 -49.19 2.70 -5.84
CA LYS A 122 -48.09 1.86 -6.37
C LYS A 122 -46.75 2.52 -6.07
N GLY A 123 -45.69 1.71 -6.04
CA GLY A 123 -44.35 2.16 -5.64
C GLY A 123 -44.30 2.53 -4.16
N GLN A 124 -43.48 3.52 -3.81
CA GLN A 124 -43.29 3.93 -2.42
C GLN A 124 -42.69 5.34 -2.26
N TRP A 125 -42.76 5.88 -1.04
CA TRP A 125 -41.89 6.97 -0.62
C TRP A 125 -40.44 6.50 -0.44
N ARG A 126 -39.49 7.42 -0.67
CA ARG A 126 -38.05 7.14 -0.50
C ARG A 126 -37.65 6.90 0.96
N TRP A 127 -38.32 7.54 1.92
CA TRP A 127 -37.97 7.47 3.35
C TRP A 127 -39.13 6.96 4.20
N SER A 128 -38.82 6.41 5.38
CA SER A 128 -39.82 5.98 6.36
C SER A 128 -40.72 7.13 6.79
N GLU A 129 -41.89 6.80 7.34
CA GLU A 129 -42.88 7.78 7.79
C GLU A 129 -42.29 8.81 8.74
N GLU A 130 -41.58 8.34 9.77
CA GLU A 130 -40.91 9.19 10.75
C GLU A 130 -39.95 10.18 10.07
N ARG A 131 -39.07 9.68 9.20
CA ARG A 131 -38.08 10.51 8.50
C ARG A 131 -38.73 11.47 7.51
N GLY A 132 -39.75 11.02 6.78
CA GLY A 132 -40.48 11.83 5.81
C GLY A 132 -41.24 12.98 6.47
N LYS A 133 -41.99 12.69 7.54
CA LYS A 133 -42.71 13.70 8.33
C LYS A 133 -41.75 14.68 9.01
N LYS A 134 -40.64 14.20 9.58
CA LYS A 134 -39.58 15.07 10.12
C LYS A 134 -38.98 15.97 9.04
N ALA A 135 -38.74 15.46 7.84
CA ALA A 135 -38.22 16.25 6.74
C ALA A 135 -39.23 17.31 6.23
N ALA A 136 -40.52 17.00 6.23
CA ALA A 136 -41.56 17.97 5.95
C ALA A 136 -41.61 19.08 7.02
N ALA A 137 -41.50 18.71 8.30
CA ALA A 137 -41.43 19.67 9.41
C ALA A 137 -40.19 20.58 9.33
N ASN A 138 -39.02 20.02 8.97
CA ASN A 138 -37.80 20.79 8.76
C ASN A 138 -37.99 21.86 7.67
N TYR A 139 -38.69 21.52 6.58
CA TYR A 139 -38.93 22.48 5.50
C TYR A 139 -39.91 23.58 5.93
N GLN A 140 -40.96 23.22 6.68
CA GLN A 140 -41.87 24.20 7.26
C GLN A 140 -41.16 25.14 8.26
N ASN A 141 -40.23 24.63 9.06
CA ASN A 141 -39.40 25.44 9.94
C ASN A 141 -38.54 26.44 9.16
N TYR A 142 -37.86 25.98 8.10
CA TYR A 142 -37.10 26.84 7.19
C TYR A 142 -37.98 27.95 6.59
N LEU A 143 -39.15 27.60 6.06
CA LEU A 143 -40.08 28.57 5.46
C LEU A 143 -40.55 29.64 6.45
N ARG A 144 -40.79 29.28 7.71
CA ARG A 144 -41.29 30.20 8.73
C ARG A 144 -40.25 31.16 9.28
N HIS A 145 -38.99 30.72 9.38
CA HIS A 145 -38.00 31.41 10.21
C HIS A 145 -36.75 31.87 9.46
N TYR A 146 -36.49 31.36 8.25
CA TYR A 146 -35.20 31.56 7.56
C TYR A 146 -35.31 31.96 6.09
N ASN A 147 -36.41 31.62 5.40
CA ASN A 147 -36.55 31.81 3.95
C ASN A 147 -36.55 33.29 3.49
N ASP A 148 -36.74 34.24 4.40
CA ASP A 148 -36.63 35.68 4.16
C ASP A 148 -35.18 36.18 4.15
N ARG A 149 -34.25 35.44 4.76
CA ARG A 149 -32.85 35.88 5.00
C ARG A 149 -31.81 35.08 4.24
N MET A 150 -32.11 33.82 3.93
CA MET A 150 -31.17 32.91 3.28
C MET A 150 -31.90 31.88 2.43
N SER A 151 -31.21 31.38 1.42
CA SER A 151 -31.63 30.25 0.60
C SER A 151 -31.59 28.94 1.39
N LEU A 152 -32.24 27.90 0.84
CA LEU A 152 -32.25 26.57 1.45
C LEU A 152 -30.86 25.91 1.43
N ASP A 153 -30.03 26.22 0.43
CA ASP A 153 -28.63 25.80 0.36
C ASP A 153 -27.82 26.38 1.52
N GLU A 154 -27.91 27.69 1.73
CA GLU A 154 -27.24 28.39 2.84
C GLU A 154 -27.73 27.88 4.19
N TYR A 155 -29.04 27.64 4.34
CA TYR A 155 -29.61 27.10 5.56
C TYR A 155 -29.13 25.67 5.85
N TYR A 156 -29.06 24.81 4.83
CA TYR A 156 -28.52 23.45 4.96
C TYR A 156 -27.04 23.49 5.35
N SER A 157 -26.24 24.34 4.68
CA SER A 157 -24.82 24.51 4.99
C SER A 157 -24.61 25.03 6.41
N TYR A 158 -25.38 26.03 6.85
CA TYR A 158 -25.35 26.53 8.22
C TYR A 158 -25.69 25.45 9.26
N ALA A 159 -26.74 24.65 9.02
CA ALA A 159 -27.10 23.55 9.91
C ALA A 159 -25.99 22.50 10.00
N LEU A 160 -25.37 22.17 8.88
CA LEU A 160 -24.30 21.18 8.83
C LEU A 160 -23.01 21.68 9.51
N THR A 161 -22.59 22.92 9.24
CA THR A 161 -21.32 23.47 9.75
C THR A 161 -21.41 23.94 11.19
N SER A 162 -22.51 24.61 11.56
CA SER A 162 -22.65 25.23 12.89
C SER A 162 -23.25 24.30 13.94
N ARG A 163 -24.11 23.35 13.51
CA ARG A 163 -24.82 22.43 14.42
C ARG A 163 -24.41 20.96 14.24
N GLY A 164 -23.66 20.62 13.20
CA GLY A 164 -23.34 19.23 12.86
C GLY A 164 -24.57 18.43 12.38
N GLU A 165 -25.67 19.10 12.04
CA GLU A 165 -26.94 18.46 11.74
C GLU A 165 -27.14 18.27 10.23
N LYS A 166 -27.21 17.01 9.79
CA LYS A 166 -27.56 16.69 8.40
C LYS A 166 -29.09 16.69 8.21
N LEU A 167 -29.64 17.87 8.03
CA LEU A 167 -31.08 18.04 7.80
C LEU A 167 -31.54 17.40 6.48
N SER A 168 -32.80 16.99 6.46
CA SER A 168 -33.50 16.51 5.26
C SER A 168 -34.75 17.33 5.09
N PHE A 169 -35.16 17.60 3.86
CA PHE A 169 -36.33 18.42 3.54
C PHE A 169 -37.23 17.72 2.54
N VAL A 170 -38.53 17.81 2.76
CA VAL A 170 -39.58 17.28 1.87
C VAL A 170 -40.66 18.35 1.72
N ARG A 171 -41.16 18.53 0.50
CA ARG A 171 -42.21 19.50 0.19
C ARG A 171 -43.25 18.90 -0.74
N PHE A 172 -44.42 19.53 -0.79
CA PHE A 172 -45.30 19.43 -1.94
C PHE A 172 -44.82 20.43 -3.00
N GLY A 173 -44.38 19.92 -4.15
CA GLY A 173 -43.79 20.70 -5.23
C GLY A 173 -44.85 21.39 -6.11
N PRO A 174 -44.43 22.37 -6.93
CA PRO A 174 -45.32 23.07 -7.84
C PRO A 174 -45.91 22.16 -8.93
N ASP A 175 -45.25 21.04 -9.23
CA ASP A 175 -45.66 20.06 -10.25
C ASP A 175 -46.70 19.04 -9.72
N ASN A 176 -47.40 19.37 -8.63
CA ASN A 176 -48.35 18.49 -7.93
C ASN A 176 -47.75 17.13 -7.50
N ASN A 177 -46.47 17.10 -7.16
CA ASN A 177 -45.80 15.91 -6.65
C ASN A 177 -45.05 16.18 -5.34
N VAL A 178 -44.84 15.13 -4.55
CA VAL A 178 -44.01 15.23 -3.35
C VAL A 178 -42.54 15.18 -3.77
N GLN A 179 -41.77 16.17 -3.33
CA GLN A 179 -40.35 16.33 -3.67
C GLN A 179 -39.50 16.26 -2.40
N TYR A 180 -38.28 15.73 -2.52
CA TYR A 180 -37.26 15.82 -1.48
C TYR A 180 -36.09 16.66 -1.96
N TYR A 181 -35.44 17.33 -1.01
CA TYR A 181 -34.28 18.14 -1.30
C TYR A 181 -33.04 17.27 -1.40
N VAL A 182 -32.32 17.43 -2.51
CA VAL A 182 -30.96 16.96 -2.70
C VAL A 182 -30.04 18.15 -2.39
N PRO A 183 -29.32 18.13 -1.26
CA PRO A 183 -28.46 19.24 -0.86
C PRO A 183 -27.32 19.49 -1.85
N PRO A 184 -26.72 20.68 -1.81
CA PRO A 184 -25.64 21.04 -2.69
C PRO A 184 -24.43 20.14 -2.43
N ARG A 185 -23.64 19.88 -3.47
CA ARG A 185 -22.49 18.98 -3.38
C ARG A 185 -21.28 19.64 -4.03
N ALA A 186 -20.20 19.68 -3.25
CA ALA A 186 -18.88 20.03 -3.74
C ALA A 186 -18.09 18.81 -4.27
N TYR A 187 -18.65 17.60 -4.15
CA TYR A 187 -17.96 16.37 -4.55
C TYR A 187 -18.90 15.29 -5.09
N LYS A 188 -18.34 14.40 -5.90
CA LYS A 188 -18.95 13.17 -6.39
C LYS A 188 -18.24 11.96 -5.81
N LEU A 189 -18.99 10.95 -5.37
CA LEU A 189 -18.41 9.65 -5.02
C LEU A 189 -17.95 8.93 -6.29
N MET A 190 -16.72 8.46 -6.28
CA MET A 190 -16.15 7.72 -7.40
C MET A 190 -16.61 6.26 -7.36
N SER A 191 -16.80 5.68 -8.55
CA SER A 191 -16.95 4.23 -8.72
C SER A 191 -15.60 3.60 -9.04
N ASN A 192 -15.60 2.30 -9.35
CA ASN A 192 -14.46 1.54 -9.86
C ASN A 192 -14.19 1.78 -11.36
N VAL A 193 -14.76 2.82 -11.98
CA VAL A 193 -14.55 3.15 -13.40
C VAL A 193 -13.85 4.51 -13.49
N TRP A 194 -12.55 4.50 -13.77
CA TRP A 194 -11.67 5.68 -13.78
C TRP A 194 -11.25 6.00 -15.21
N MET A 195 -12.17 6.59 -15.98
CA MET A 195 -11.91 6.99 -17.37
C MET A 195 -11.31 8.40 -17.51
N ASP A 196 -11.24 9.12 -16.40
CA ASP A 196 -10.69 10.48 -16.28
C ASP A 196 -9.17 10.50 -16.14
N VAL A 197 -8.57 9.42 -15.63
CA VAL A 197 -7.12 9.24 -15.51
C VAL A 197 -6.62 8.17 -16.47
N ARG A 198 -5.38 8.32 -16.96
CA ARG A 198 -4.74 7.35 -17.87
C ARG A 198 -3.77 6.45 -17.12
N THR A 199 -3.54 5.26 -17.65
CA THR A 199 -2.55 4.33 -17.06
C THR A 199 -1.10 4.71 -17.36
N ARG A 200 -0.82 5.26 -18.55
CA ARG A 200 0.55 5.49 -19.06
C ARG A 200 1.02 6.93 -18.85
N GLY A 201 2.24 7.09 -18.35
CA GLY A 201 2.99 8.35 -18.27
C GLY A 201 4.10 8.46 -19.32
N THR A 202 4.73 9.63 -19.43
CA THR A 202 5.78 9.92 -20.42
C THR A 202 6.99 10.66 -19.84
N PHE A 203 7.11 10.78 -18.52
CA PHE A 203 8.13 11.57 -17.84
C PHE A 203 9.55 11.08 -18.15
N MET A 204 9.83 9.77 -18.03
CA MET A 204 11.13 9.19 -18.41
C MET A 204 11.16 8.67 -19.85
N ASN A 205 10.05 8.76 -20.58
CA ASN A 205 9.83 8.05 -21.85
C ASN A 205 10.09 6.53 -21.75
N TYR A 206 9.92 5.94 -20.56
CA TYR A 206 10.07 4.51 -20.35
C TYR A 206 8.80 3.76 -20.81
N PRO A 207 8.91 2.64 -21.55
CA PRO A 207 7.77 2.04 -22.26
C PRO A 207 6.54 1.76 -21.40
N THR A 208 6.72 1.22 -20.20
CA THR A 208 5.64 0.77 -19.29
C THR A 208 5.39 1.74 -18.13
N GLU A 209 5.91 2.97 -18.24
CA GLU A 209 5.79 4.02 -17.24
C GLU A 209 4.32 4.29 -16.87
N LYS A 210 4.04 4.31 -15.57
CA LYS A 210 2.72 4.66 -15.04
C LYS A 210 2.55 6.16 -14.87
N HIS A 211 1.34 6.63 -15.15
CA HIS A 211 0.95 8.03 -14.96
C HIS A 211 0.94 8.39 -13.47
N ILE A 212 1.48 9.56 -13.12
CA ILE A 212 1.61 9.98 -11.72
C ILE A 212 0.26 10.17 -11.05
N GLU A 213 -0.70 10.80 -11.72
CA GLU A 213 -2.04 11.04 -11.14
C GLU A 213 -2.77 9.76 -10.74
N LEU A 214 -2.56 8.65 -11.47
CA LEU A 214 -3.15 7.36 -11.11
C LEU A 214 -2.60 6.85 -9.78
N LEU A 215 -1.28 6.91 -9.62
CA LEU A 215 -0.61 6.47 -8.40
C LEU A 215 -0.90 7.41 -7.23
N GLU A 216 -0.90 8.73 -7.47
CA GLU A 216 -1.30 9.71 -6.46
C GLU A 216 -2.73 9.48 -5.98
N ARG A 217 -3.67 9.18 -6.89
CA ARG A 217 -5.05 8.85 -6.53
C ARG A 217 -5.12 7.62 -5.62
N ILE A 218 -4.43 6.54 -5.97
CA ILE A 218 -4.42 5.30 -5.19
C ILE A 218 -3.81 5.57 -3.81
N ILE A 219 -2.61 6.15 -3.76
CA ILE A 219 -1.87 6.36 -2.51
C ILE A 219 -2.64 7.33 -1.60
N LYS A 220 -3.07 8.49 -2.13
CA LYS A 220 -3.86 9.47 -1.35
C LYS A 220 -5.17 8.88 -0.82
N TRP A 221 -5.77 7.94 -1.55
CA TRP A 221 -7.01 7.31 -1.12
C TRP A 221 -6.81 6.38 0.08
N ILE A 222 -5.76 5.56 0.07
CA ILE A 222 -5.59 4.48 1.07
C ILE A 222 -4.59 4.77 2.18
N THR A 223 -3.88 5.91 2.13
CA THR A 223 -2.87 6.29 3.14
C THR A 223 -3.23 7.61 3.83
N SER A 224 -2.70 7.81 5.03
CA SER A 224 -2.83 9.07 5.77
C SER A 224 -1.52 9.87 5.69
N PRO A 225 -1.57 11.21 5.58
CA PRO A 225 -0.37 12.05 5.52
C PRO A 225 0.53 11.92 6.76
N LYS A 226 0.00 11.52 7.93
CA LYS A 226 0.73 11.61 9.21
C LYS A 226 0.98 10.25 9.89
N ASN A 227 0.77 9.14 9.18
CA ASN A 227 0.88 7.79 9.76
C ASN A 227 2.22 7.08 9.51
N ASN A 228 3.16 7.71 8.81
CA ASN A 228 4.40 7.07 8.33
C ASN A 228 4.14 5.80 7.50
N ASP A 229 3.09 5.82 6.66
CA ASP A 229 2.72 4.67 5.82
C ASP A 229 3.84 4.31 4.82
N TYR A 230 4.08 3.02 4.61
CA TYR A 230 5.05 2.51 3.63
C TYR A 230 4.34 2.04 2.35
N ILE A 231 4.82 2.53 1.21
CA ILE A 231 4.36 2.13 -0.12
C ILE A 231 5.46 1.30 -0.79
N LEU A 232 5.21 0.00 -0.97
CA LEU A 232 6.13 -0.90 -1.64
C LEU A 232 5.69 -1.17 -3.08
N ASP A 233 6.60 -0.97 -4.02
CA ASP A 233 6.45 -1.33 -5.42
C ASP A 233 7.55 -2.33 -5.80
N SER A 234 7.17 -3.60 -5.96
CA SER A 234 8.11 -4.67 -6.28
C SER A 234 8.42 -4.80 -7.78
N PHE A 235 7.84 -3.92 -8.60
CA PHE A 235 8.02 -3.85 -10.06
C PHE A 235 8.17 -2.39 -10.47
N ALA A 236 9.19 -1.73 -9.90
CA ALA A 236 9.28 -0.28 -9.90
C ALA A 236 9.38 0.33 -11.31
N GLY A 237 10.06 -0.35 -12.24
CA GLY A 237 10.22 0.12 -13.62
C GLY A 237 10.76 1.55 -13.65
N SER A 238 9.96 2.49 -14.15
CA SER A 238 10.35 3.90 -14.20
C SER A 238 10.51 4.57 -12.83
N GLY A 239 10.04 3.95 -11.74
CA GLY A 239 10.04 4.55 -10.40
C GLY A 239 8.91 5.57 -10.18
N SER A 240 7.80 5.43 -10.91
CA SER A 240 6.66 6.35 -10.79
C SER A 240 6.05 6.38 -9.38
N THR A 241 6.06 5.24 -8.66
CA THR A 241 5.52 5.15 -7.29
C THR A 241 6.27 6.03 -6.30
N GLY A 242 7.61 6.01 -6.30
CA GLY A 242 8.41 6.88 -5.42
C GLY A 242 8.19 8.38 -5.71
N HIS A 243 8.08 8.74 -7.00
CA HIS A 243 7.73 10.11 -7.40
C HIS A 243 6.34 10.50 -6.87
N ALA A 244 5.30 9.67 -7.05
CA ALA A 244 3.97 9.97 -6.56
C ALA A 244 3.93 10.17 -5.03
N VAL A 245 4.68 9.35 -4.27
CA VAL A 245 4.82 9.50 -2.81
C VAL A 245 5.43 10.84 -2.44
N MET A 246 6.53 11.22 -3.08
CA MET A 246 7.20 12.52 -2.81
C MET A 246 6.30 13.71 -3.17
N ASN A 247 5.56 13.64 -4.28
CA ASN A 247 4.60 14.66 -4.66
C ASN A 247 3.51 14.82 -3.59
N LEU A 248 2.94 13.71 -3.12
CA LEU A 248 1.90 13.76 -2.10
C LEU A 248 2.44 14.35 -0.80
N ASN A 249 3.58 13.87 -0.31
CA ASN A 249 4.20 14.41 0.89
C ASN A 249 4.48 15.92 0.78
N LYS A 250 4.90 16.41 -0.39
CA LYS A 250 5.07 17.85 -0.63
C LYS A 250 3.74 18.61 -0.61
N LYS A 251 2.68 18.03 -1.19
CA LYS A 251 1.34 18.63 -1.32
C LYS A 251 0.58 18.69 0.02
N ASP A 252 0.69 17.66 0.84
CA ASP A 252 -0.08 17.52 2.08
C ASP A 252 0.77 17.51 3.37
N ASP A 253 2.03 17.95 3.26
CA ASP A 253 3.03 17.92 4.34
C ASP A 253 3.18 16.52 4.95
N GLY A 254 3.04 15.48 4.12
CA GLY A 254 2.99 14.09 4.57
C GLY A 254 4.35 13.46 4.89
N ASN A 255 4.31 12.33 5.59
CA ASN A 255 5.48 11.54 5.99
C ASN A 255 5.47 10.11 5.45
N ARG A 256 4.89 9.88 4.27
CA ARG A 256 4.84 8.56 3.63
C ARG A 256 6.24 8.12 3.17
N HIS A 257 6.53 6.84 3.27
CA HIS A 257 7.76 6.22 2.81
C HIS A 257 7.52 5.36 1.58
N PHE A 258 8.55 5.15 0.76
CA PHE A 258 8.47 4.24 -0.39
C PHE A 258 9.63 3.25 -0.41
N ILE A 259 9.35 2.05 -0.94
CA ILE A 259 10.34 1.02 -1.23
C ILE A 259 10.14 0.62 -2.70
N LEU A 260 11.18 0.77 -3.52
CA LEU A 260 11.16 0.41 -4.93
C LEU A 260 12.12 -0.77 -5.15
N ILE A 261 11.62 -1.82 -5.82
CA ILE A 261 12.44 -2.96 -6.23
C ILE A 261 12.40 -3.06 -7.75
N GLU A 262 13.57 -3.15 -8.37
CA GLU A 262 13.76 -3.34 -9.80
C GLU A 262 14.89 -4.36 -10.01
N MET A 263 14.71 -5.26 -10.98
CA MET A 263 15.62 -6.37 -11.22
C MET A 263 16.72 -6.02 -12.24
N GLU A 264 16.41 -5.15 -13.20
CA GLU A 264 17.36 -4.78 -14.23
C GLU A 264 18.29 -3.66 -13.74
N ALA A 265 19.54 -3.99 -13.42
CA ALA A 265 20.52 -3.03 -12.89
C ALA A 265 20.64 -1.74 -13.73
N GLN A 266 20.59 -1.87 -15.07
CA GLN A 266 20.61 -0.73 -15.97
C GLN A 266 19.36 0.16 -15.81
N VAL A 267 18.17 -0.44 -15.65
CA VAL A 267 16.92 0.29 -15.40
C VAL A 267 16.97 0.96 -14.02
N CYS A 268 17.43 0.24 -12.99
CA CYS A 268 17.62 0.77 -11.63
C CYS A 268 18.43 2.07 -11.65
N GLN A 269 19.58 2.07 -12.32
CA GLN A 269 20.51 3.19 -12.29
C GLN A 269 20.09 4.33 -13.24
N THR A 270 19.74 3.99 -14.49
CA THR A 270 19.56 4.99 -15.55
C THR A 270 18.14 5.53 -15.67
N ILE A 271 17.14 4.79 -15.16
CA ILE A 271 15.73 5.18 -15.22
C ILE A 271 15.19 5.43 -13.80
N THR A 272 15.14 4.40 -12.95
CA THR A 272 14.45 4.44 -11.65
C THR A 272 15.08 5.45 -10.69
N ALA A 273 16.37 5.30 -10.41
CA ALA A 273 17.13 6.18 -9.51
C ALA A 273 17.34 7.56 -10.13
N LYS A 274 17.55 7.64 -11.46
CA LYS A 274 17.63 8.92 -12.18
C LYS A 274 16.35 9.72 -12.01
N ARG A 275 15.17 9.11 -12.20
CA ARG A 275 13.87 9.76 -11.96
C ARG A 275 13.78 10.32 -10.54
N GLN A 276 14.12 9.53 -9.52
CA GLN A 276 14.06 9.98 -8.12
C GLN A 276 14.97 11.19 -7.90
N LYS A 277 16.22 11.13 -8.37
CA LYS A 277 17.17 12.26 -8.27
C LYS A 277 16.63 13.53 -8.92
N MET A 278 16.08 13.42 -10.14
CA MET A 278 15.51 14.56 -10.88
C MET A 278 14.38 15.25 -10.13
N VAL A 279 13.46 14.49 -9.53
CA VAL A 279 12.31 15.09 -8.81
C VAL A 279 12.68 15.59 -7.42
N ILE A 280 13.68 14.99 -6.77
CA ILE A 280 14.20 15.48 -5.49
C ILE A 280 14.87 16.83 -5.67
N SER A 281 15.79 16.96 -6.63
CA SER A 281 16.53 18.20 -6.87
C SER A 281 15.74 19.25 -7.65
N GLY A 282 14.68 18.83 -8.35
CA GLY A 282 14.09 19.60 -9.43
C GLY A 282 15.03 19.68 -10.64
N ASP A 283 14.49 20.15 -11.77
CA ASP A 283 15.24 20.40 -13.00
C ASP A 283 14.56 21.52 -13.81
N SER A 284 15.22 22.69 -13.84
CA SER A 284 14.75 23.86 -14.61
C SER A 284 15.10 23.80 -16.10
N SER A 285 15.93 22.86 -16.53
CA SER A 285 16.30 22.67 -17.95
C SER A 285 15.29 21.82 -18.73
N GLN A 286 14.43 21.07 -18.02
CA GLN A 286 13.37 20.27 -18.62
C GLN A 286 12.14 21.10 -18.96
N SER A 287 11.38 20.64 -19.96
CA SER A 287 10.07 21.19 -20.33
C SER A 287 9.01 20.08 -20.30
N PRO A 288 8.03 20.13 -19.39
CA PRO A 288 7.83 21.16 -18.37
C PRO A 288 8.93 21.15 -17.29
N LYS A 289 9.14 22.30 -16.65
CA LYS A 289 10.07 22.43 -15.51
C LYS A 289 9.67 21.46 -14.41
N ILE A 290 10.65 20.76 -13.86
CA ILE A 290 10.44 19.85 -12.73
C ILE A 290 10.71 20.65 -11.45
N GLU A 291 9.68 20.80 -10.62
CA GLU A 291 9.82 21.40 -9.29
C GLU A 291 10.59 20.46 -8.36
N ALA A 292 11.41 21.03 -7.47
CA ALA A 292 12.12 20.27 -6.45
C ALA A 292 11.15 19.85 -5.34
N LEU A 293 10.93 18.55 -5.20
CA LEU A 293 10.07 17.99 -4.16
C LEU A 293 10.79 17.89 -2.81
N GLY A 294 12.13 17.83 -2.82
CA GLY A 294 12.93 17.52 -1.64
C GLY A 294 12.87 16.03 -1.28
N GLY A 295 13.20 15.71 -0.02
CA GLY A 295 13.30 14.33 0.45
C GLY A 295 14.61 13.65 0.03
N GLY A 296 14.61 12.31 0.02
CA GLY A 296 15.80 11.52 -0.28
C GLY A 296 15.47 10.02 -0.37
N PHE A 297 16.42 9.25 -0.89
CA PHE A 297 16.35 7.79 -0.89
C PHE A 297 17.74 7.20 -0.65
N ARG A 298 17.77 5.96 -0.18
CA ARG A 298 18.98 5.14 -0.15
C ARG A 298 18.88 4.10 -1.25
N TYR A 299 19.99 3.87 -1.94
CA TYR A 299 20.09 2.89 -3.01
C TYR A 299 20.88 1.69 -2.49
N PHE A 300 20.31 0.50 -2.66
CA PHE A 300 20.90 -0.76 -2.22
C PHE A 300 20.93 -1.72 -3.41
N GLU A 301 21.97 -2.54 -3.48
CA GLU A 301 22.06 -3.65 -4.41
C GLU A 301 22.06 -4.95 -3.58
N LEU A 302 21.36 -5.96 -4.08
CA LEU A 302 21.42 -7.28 -3.46
C LEU A 302 22.78 -7.89 -3.78
N GLY A 303 23.56 -8.15 -2.74
CA GLY A 303 24.80 -8.92 -2.85
C GLY A 303 24.53 -10.39 -3.15
N ASP A 304 25.61 -11.16 -3.29
CA ASP A 304 25.51 -12.60 -3.46
C ASP A 304 24.74 -13.25 -2.30
N THR A 305 23.98 -14.31 -2.61
CA THR A 305 23.37 -15.14 -1.58
C THR A 305 24.45 -15.71 -0.66
N LEU A 306 24.29 -15.59 0.66
CA LEU A 306 25.30 -16.08 1.62
C LEU A 306 25.58 -17.57 1.49
N PHE A 307 24.56 -18.35 1.12
CA PHE A 307 24.62 -19.80 1.01
C PHE A 307 24.47 -20.27 -0.44
N THR A 308 25.13 -21.37 -0.78
CA THR A 308 24.89 -22.14 -2.01
C THR A 308 23.57 -22.93 -1.90
N SER A 309 23.10 -23.50 -3.00
CA SER A 309 21.87 -24.33 -3.01
C SER A 309 21.96 -25.58 -2.13
N ASP A 310 23.17 -26.09 -1.89
CA ASP A 310 23.47 -27.18 -0.94
C ASP A 310 23.76 -26.67 0.49
N GLY A 311 23.59 -25.37 0.74
CA GLY A 311 23.69 -24.77 2.06
C GLY A 311 25.11 -24.43 2.53
N ARG A 312 26.13 -24.53 1.68
CA ARG A 312 27.48 -24.12 2.09
C ARG A 312 27.59 -22.60 2.07
N ILE A 313 28.35 -22.01 3.00
CA ILE A 313 28.73 -20.59 2.86
C ILE A 313 29.51 -20.46 1.56
N ARG A 314 29.13 -19.51 0.72
CA ARG A 314 29.83 -19.24 -0.53
C ARG A 314 31.23 -18.71 -0.25
N ALA A 315 32.24 -19.21 -0.98
CA ALA A 315 33.65 -18.89 -0.71
C ALA A 315 33.99 -17.38 -0.86
N GLN A 316 33.19 -16.64 -1.63
CA GLN A 316 33.33 -15.20 -1.81
C GLN A 316 32.78 -14.35 -0.65
N ILE A 317 32.03 -14.93 0.29
CA ILE A 317 31.40 -14.19 1.38
C ILE A 317 32.46 -13.81 2.41
N ALA A 318 32.59 -12.51 2.67
CA ALA A 318 33.50 -12.02 3.68
C ALA A 318 32.98 -12.33 5.08
N PHE A 319 33.87 -12.47 6.07
CA PHE A 319 33.46 -12.69 7.46
C PHE A 319 32.47 -11.62 7.92
N GLU A 320 32.75 -10.37 7.55
CA GLU A 320 31.99 -9.19 7.93
C GLU A 320 30.54 -9.24 7.43
N GLU A 321 30.29 -9.89 6.28
CA GLU A 321 28.93 -10.06 5.73
C GLU A 321 28.17 -11.14 6.49
N LEU A 322 28.82 -12.29 6.75
CA LEU A 322 28.23 -13.37 7.51
C LEU A 322 27.98 -12.98 8.97
N ALA A 323 28.91 -12.23 9.59
CA ALA A 323 28.78 -11.69 10.93
C ALA A 323 27.55 -10.79 11.07
N ARG A 324 27.39 -9.82 10.16
CA ARG A 324 26.21 -8.94 10.14
C ARG A 324 24.91 -9.73 10.01
N HIS A 325 24.88 -10.73 9.13
CA HIS A 325 23.70 -11.55 8.93
C HIS A 325 23.36 -12.41 10.15
N VAL A 326 24.35 -13.09 10.74
CA VAL A 326 24.16 -13.92 11.94
C VAL A 326 23.68 -13.08 13.11
N PHE A 327 24.32 -11.93 13.36
CA PHE A 327 23.93 -11.03 14.44
C PHE A 327 22.51 -10.51 14.24
N PHE A 328 22.15 -10.11 13.01
CA PHE A 328 20.79 -9.66 12.69
C PHE A 328 19.75 -10.78 12.85
N CYS A 329 20.03 -11.99 12.39
CA CYS A 329 19.12 -13.14 12.55
C CYS A 329 18.86 -13.46 14.03
N GLU A 330 19.85 -13.30 14.91
CA GLU A 330 19.68 -13.61 16.33
C GLU A 330 19.05 -12.45 17.12
N THR A 331 19.30 -11.20 16.72
CA THR A 331 18.92 -10.03 17.54
C THR A 331 17.82 -9.16 16.95
N ASN A 332 17.52 -9.32 15.65
CA ASN A 332 16.74 -8.37 14.84
C ASN A 332 17.29 -6.93 14.87
N THR A 333 18.57 -6.77 15.20
CA THR A 333 19.27 -5.48 15.22
C THR A 333 20.53 -5.53 14.35
N PRO A 334 20.88 -4.43 13.67
CA PRO A 334 22.11 -4.38 12.88
C PRO A 334 23.33 -4.44 13.81
N LEU A 335 24.36 -5.17 13.37
CA LEU A 335 25.66 -5.16 14.06
C LEU A 335 26.29 -3.76 13.97
N PRO A 336 26.61 -3.08 15.09
CA PRO A 336 27.22 -1.75 15.07
C PRO A 336 28.57 -1.74 14.33
N GLU A 337 28.85 -0.70 13.54
CA GLU A 337 30.12 -0.57 12.80
C GLU A 337 31.36 -0.58 13.71
N SER A 338 31.22 -0.10 14.95
CA SER A 338 32.29 -0.10 15.97
C SER A 338 32.65 -1.49 16.50
N GLU A 339 31.85 -2.53 16.23
CA GLU A 339 32.05 -3.90 16.74
C GLU A 339 32.55 -4.88 15.67
N LEU A 340 32.83 -4.40 14.45
CA LEU A 340 33.40 -5.21 13.36
C LEU A 340 34.91 -5.48 13.52
N GLU A 341 35.34 -5.79 14.74
CA GLU A 341 36.64 -6.42 14.95
C GLU A 341 36.60 -7.85 14.41
N LYS A 342 37.73 -8.33 13.87
CA LYS A 342 37.88 -9.73 13.43
C LYS A 342 38.01 -10.65 14.64
N THR A 343 36.94 -10.77 15.40
CA THR A 343 36.79 -11.58 16.60
C THR A 343 35.61 -12.56 16.45
N PRO A 344 35.67 -13.75 17.07
CA PRO A 344 34.53 -14.66 17.10
C PRO A 344 33.30 -14.10 17.84
N LEU A 345 33.47 -13.15 18.77
CA LEU A 345 32.36 -12.51 19.47
C LEU A 345 31.82 -11.37 18.61
N LEU A 346 30.63 -11.55 18.05
CA LEU A 346 30.01 -10.52 17.20
C LEU A 346 29.52 -9.34 18.03
N GLY A 347 28.85 -9.60 19.14
CA GLY A 347 28.31 -8.56 20.02
C GLY A 347 27.47 -9.15 21.16
N ILE A 348 27.05 -8.29 22.07
CA ILE A 348 26.19 -8.68 23.21
C ILE A 348 24.87 -7.91 23.11
N TYR A 349 23.76 -8.65 23.10
CA TYR A 349 22.41 -8.08 23.03
C TYR A 349 21.52 -8.68 24.12
N ASN A 350 20.90 -7.83 24.94
CA ASN A 350 20.08 -8.26 26.09
C ASN A 350 20.76 -9.32 26.99
N ASP A 351 22.05 -9.10 27.31
CA ASP A 351 22.90 -10.01 28.10
C ASP A 351 23.18 -11.39 27.46
N VAL A 352 22.89 -11.53 26.16
CA VAL A 352 23.24 -12.71 25.35
C VAL A 352 24.40 -12.36 24.42
N ALA A 353 25.49 -13.12 24.53
CA ALA A 353 26.64 -12.97 23.64
C ALA A 353 26.46 -13.84 22.38
N VAL A 354 26.60 -13.22 21.21
CA VAL A 354 26.48 -13.91 19.91
C VAL A 354 27.86 -14.15 19.32
N TYR A 355 28.19 -15.40 19.05
CA TYR A 355 29.48 -15.81 18.49
C TYR A 355 29.34 -16.44 17.11
N LEU A 356 30.32 -16.22 16.25
CA LEU A 356 30.46 -16.85 14.94
C LEU A 356 31.82 -17.53 14.81
N LEU A 357 31.80 -18.85 14.69
CA LEU A 357 32.99 -19.65 14.41
C LEU A 357 33.29 -19.57 12.91
N TYR A 358 34.37 -18.86 12.57
CA TYR A 358 34.83 -18.67 11.19
C TYR A 358 36.33 -18.89 11.06
N ASN A 359 36.73 -19.79 10.15
CA ASN A 359 38.13 -20.17 9.91
C ASN A 359 39.06 -18.97 9.65
N GLY A 360 38.58 -17.95 8.95
CA GLY A 360 39.36 -16.74 8.65
C GLY A 360 39.78 -15.93 9.88
N ILE A 361 39.23 -16.23 11.06
CA ILE A 361 39.50 -15.53 12.32
C ILE A 361 40.13 -16.44 13.36
N LEU A 362 39.71 -17.71 13.40
CA LEU A 362 40.20 -18.67 14.39
C LEU A 362 41.62 -19.18 14.09
N GLN A 363 42.26 -18.68 13.02
CA GLN A 363 43.64 -18.97 12.59
C GLN A 363 43.94 -20.47 12.36
N ASP A 364 42.90 -21.31 12.31
CA ASP A 364 43.04 -22.73 12.03
C ASP A 364 43.32 -22.93 10.53
N LYS A 365 44.51 -23.47 10.22
CA LYS A 365 45.00 -23.69 8.86
C LYS A 365 44.44 -24.96 8.22
N THR A 366 43.64 -25.74 8.94
CA THR A 366 43.07 -26.98 8.40
C THR A 366 41.77 -26.69 7.63
N PRO A 367 41.54 -27.32 6.45
CA PRO A 367 40.34 -27.07 5.64
C PRO A 367 39.00 -27.33 6.37
N ASN A 368 39.03 -28.10 7.47
CA ASN A 368 37.87 -28.49 8.28
C ASN A 368 37.95 -28.07 9.75
N GLY A 369 39.06 -27.49 10.20
CA GLY A 369 39.22 -27.01 11.57
C GLY A 369 38.96 -25.52 11.64
N GLY A 370 38.36 -25.07 12.73
CA GLY A 370 38.02 -23.67 12.98
C GLY A 370 36.52 -23.37 12.96
N ASN A 371 35.66 -24.14 12.29
CA ASN A 371 34.22 -23.85 12.25
C ASN A 371 33.39 -24.71 13.21
N ALA A 372 34.00 -25.71 13.87
CA ALA A 372 33.31 -26.62 14.79
C ALA A 372 33.51 -26.22 16.26
N LEU A 373 32.43 -26.22 17.04
CA LEU A 373 32.49 -25.96 18.47
C LEU A 373 33.07 -27.19 19.20
N THR A 374 34.31 -27.06 19.68
CA THR A 374 35.00 -28.05 20.51
C THR A 374 35.33 -27.45 21.87
N ARG A 375 35.75 -28.28 22.84
CA ARG A 375 36.20 -27.79 24.15
C ARG A 375 37.38 -26.82 24.03
N ALA A 376 38.32 -27.10 23.11
CA ALA A 376 39.47 -26.25 22.87
C ALA A 376 39.05 -24.89 22.30
N VAL A 377 38.18 -24.89 21.28
CA VAL A 377 37.65 -23.66 20.67
C VAL A 377 36.87 -22.84 21.70
N LEU A 378 36.03 -23.47 22.53
CA LEU A 378 35.27 -22.77 23.56
C LEU A 378 36.17 -22.00 24.54
N GLN A 379 37.33 -22.56 24.90
CA GLN A 379 38.28 -21.91 25.81
C GLN A 379 39.00 -20.71 25.19
N THR A 380 39.04 -20.60 23.86
CA THR A 380 39.67 -19.47 23.17
C THR A 380 38.69 -18.35 22.83
N LEU A 381 37.38 -18.53 23.03
CA LEU A 381 36.38 -17.51 22.75
C LEU A 381 36.48 -16.37 23.78
N PRO A 382 36.25 -15.10 23.37
CA PRO A 382 36.10 -13.99 24.32
C PRO A 382 35.08 -14.33 25.41
N TYR A 383 35.45 -14.13 26.67
CA TYR A 383 34.65 -14.55 27.81
C TYR A 383 33.36 -13.73 27.95
N HIS A 384 32.24 -14.41 28.19
CA HIS A 384 30.99 -13.82 28.64
C HIS A 384 30.37 -14.70 29.73
N ALA A 385 29.90 -14.08 30.83
CA ALA A 385 29.30 -14.83 31.94
C ALA A 385 27.87 -15.30 31.63
N GLY A 386 27.12 -14.53 30.84
CA GLY A 386 25.73 -14.78 30.52
C GLY A 386 25.51 -15.87 29.47
N ALA A 387 24.29 -15.87 28.91
CA ALA A 387 23.88 -16.79 27.86
C ALA A 387 24.70 -16.55 26.58
N LYS A 388 24.99 -17.63 25.85
CA LYS A 388 25.79 -17.58 24.63
C LYS A 388 25.04 -18.26 23.50
N VAL A 389 25.00 -17.62 22.34
CA VAL A 389 24.58 -18.25 21.10
C VAL A 389 25.79 -18.38 20.21
N ILE A 390 26.14 -19.62 19.84
CA ILE A 390 27.34 -19.90 19.06
C ILE A 390 26.95 -20.51 17.73
N TYR A 391 27.26 -19.80 16.65
CA TYR A 391 27.08 -20.26 15.28
C TYR A 391 28.34 -20.97 14.77
N GLY A 392 28.18 -22.16 14.19
CA GLY A 392 29.29 -22.92 13.60
C GLY A 392 28.81 -24.07 12.71
N THR A 393 29.72 -24.81 12.08
CA THR A 393 29.38 -25.90 11.16
C THR A 393 29.00 -27.20 11.87
N SER A 394 29.52 -27.44 13.07
CA SER A 394 29.17 -28.60 13.90
C SER A 394 29.51 -28.37 15.37
N CYS A 395 28.87 -29.13 16.27
CA CYS A 395 29.17 -29.11 17.71
C CYS A 395 29.67 -30.49 18.17
N ARG A 396 30.75 -30.49 18.96
CA ARG A 396 31.36 -31.68 19.59
C ARG A 396 31.20 -31.69 21.11
N LEU A 397 30.48 -30.72 21.67
CA LEU A 397 30.16 -30.66 23.10
C LEU A 397 28.94 -31.54 23.40
N SER A 398 28.90 -32.14 24.60
CA SER A 398 27.72 -32.88 25.04
C SER A 398 26.57 -31.93 25.39
N PRO A 399 25.30 -32.38 25.28
CA PRO A 399 24.15 -31.58 25.72
C PRO A 399 24.26 -31.09 27.18
N HIS A 400 24.87 -31.91 28.04
CA HIS A 400 25.17 -31.54 29.43
C HIS A 400 26.12 -30.34 29.51
N THR A 401 27.22 -30.37 28.75
CA THR A 401 28.22 -29.29 28.73
C THR A 401 27.61 -28.00 28.19
N LEU A 402 26.78 -28.08 27.13
CA LEU A 402 26.08 -26.91 26.58
C LEU A 402 25.16 -26.27 27.61
N LYS A 403 24.40 -27.09 28.34
CA LYS A 403 23.49 -26.62 29.39
C LYS A 403 24.24 -26.00 30.57
N GLU A 404 25.33 -26.64 31.04
CA GLU A 404 26.16 -26.11 32.13
C GLU A 404 26.81 -24.76 31.78
N GLN A 405 27.22 -24.56 30.52
CA GLN A 405 27.88 -23.35 30.06
C GLN A 405 26.92 -22.27 29.54
N ASN A 406 25.61 -22.54 29.61
CA ASN A 406 24.52 -21.70 29.08
C ASN A 406 24.71 -21.35 27.58
N ILE A 407 25.01 -22.37 26.77
CA ILE A 407 25.28 -22.25 25.34
C ILE A 407 24.13 -22.82 24.52
N ILE A 408 23.61 -22.02 23.60
CA ILE A 408 22.77 -22.46 22.48
C ILE A 408 23.69 -22.54 21.25
N PHE A 409 23.78 -23.72 20.64
CA PHE A 409 24.53 -23.91 19.40
C PHE A 409 23.59 -23.82 18.20
N ARG A 410 23.99 -23.09 17.16
CA ARG A 410 23.27 -22.93 15.90
C ARG A 410 24.12 -23.43 14.75
N GLN A 411 23.65 -24.45 14.03
CA GLN A 411 24.35 -25.01 12.90
C GLN A 411 24.17 -24.16 11.64
N ILE A 412 25.28 -23.68 11.08
CA ILE A 412 25.31 -23.01 9.77
C ILE A 412 25.32 -24.09 8.67
N PRO A 413 24.49 -23.97 7.61
CA PRO A 413 23.58 -22.86 7.29
C PRO A 413 22.18 -22.95 7.91
N TYR A 414 21.80 -24.12 8.43
CA TYR A 414 20.40 -24.52 8.54
C TYR A 414 19.62 -23.74 9.59
N GLU A 415 20.32 -23.24 10.61
CA GLU A 415 19.75 -22.48 11.72
C GLU A 415 20.04 -20.98 11.64
N VAL A 416 20.52 -20.50 10.49
CA VAL A 416 20.56 -19.08 10.17
C VAL A 416 19.23 -18.73 9.49
N LYS A 417 18.18 -18.55 10.30
CA LYS A 417 16.86 -18.15 9.84
C LYS A 417 16.47 -16.86 10.55
N VAL A 418 15.92 -15.90 9.80
CA VAL A 418 15.26 -14.73 10.40
C VAL A 418 14.00 -15.26 11.07
N SER A 419 13.93 -15.09 12.40
CA SER A 419 12.84 -15.58 13.26
C SER A 419 11.52 -14.91 12.96
#